data_AF-A0A7C1QC76-F1
#
_entry.id   AF-A0A7C1QC76-F1
#
_cell.length_a   1.000
_cell.length_b   1.000
_cell.length_c   1.000
_cell.angle_alpha   90.00
_cell.angle_beta   90.00
_cell.angle_gamma   90.00
#
_symmetry.space_group_name_H-M   'P 1'
#
loop_
_entity.id
_entity.type
_entity.pdbx_description
1 polymer ?
#
loop_
_entity_poly.entity_id
_entity_poly.type
_entity_poly.pdbx_seq_one_letter_code
_entity_poly.pdbx_strand_id
1 'polypeptide(L)'
;MYLNVSLKTGPVDRVLFDIKEECGVFGVYGHPEAANLTYLGLYALQHRGQEGGGICSSDGKHLLLEKSMGLVADIFTDKRL
;
A
#
# COMPACT_ATOMS: atom_id res chain seq x y z
N MET A 1 -6.99 5.32 8.20
CA MET A 1 -5.80 5.19 7.32
C MET A 1 -6.22 4.53 6.01
N TYR A 2 -6.16 5.29 4.91
CA TYR A 2 -6.53 4.83 3.56
C TYR A 2 -5.29 4.85 2.64
N LEU A 3 -5.21 3.79 1.81
CA LEU A 3 -4.13 3.27 0.95
C LEU A 3 -3.31 4.23 0.13
N ASN A 4 -2.09 3.81 -0.23
CA ASN A 4 -1.48 4.14 -1.52
C ASN A 4 -0.52 3.07 -2.09
N VAL A 5 -0.34 3.17 -3.42
CA VAL A 5 0.08 2.15 -4.40
C VAL A 5 1.59 1.94 -4.46
N SER A 6 2.01 0.68 -4.63
CA SER A 6 3.36 0.25 -4.98
C SER A 6 3.42 -0.32 -6.39
N LEU A 7 3.93 0.43 -7.36
CA LEU A 7 3.84 0.07 -8.76
C LEU A 7 5.08 -0.70 -9.21
N LYS A 8 4.88 -1.98 -9.55
CA LYS A 8 5.80 -2.77 -10.35
C LYS A 8 5.36 -2.62 -11.82
N THR A 9 6.01 -1.67 -12.49
CA THR A 9 6.14 -1.53 -13.95
C THR A 9 4.86 -1.70 -14.80
N GLY A 10 4.14 -0.62 -15.09
CA GLY A 10 3.07 -0.59 -16.10
C GLY A 10 2.35 0.77 -16.16
N PRO A 11 1.61 1.10 -17.24
CA PRO A 11 0.86 2.35 -17.34
C PRO A 11 -0.19 2.42 -16.22
N VAL A 12 -0.12 3.49 -15.44
CA VAL A 12 -0.91 3.69 -14.23
C VAL A 12 -2.36 4.02 -14.55
N ASP A 13 -3.24 3.02 -14.49
CA ASP A 13 -4.66 3.29 -14.32
C ASP A 13 -4.84 4.04 -12.99
N ARG A 14 -5.41 5.26 -13.07
CA ARG A 14 -5.59 6.13 -11.91
C ARG A 14 -6.60 5.49 -10.95
N VAL A 15 -6.10 4.79 -9.94
CA VAL A 15 -6.91 4.42 -8.77
C VAL A 15 -6.93 5.63 -7.83
N LEU A 16 -8.01 6.42 -7.90
CA LEU A 16 -8.20 7.56 -7.00
C LEU A 16 -8.71 7.05 -5.64
N PHE A 17 -7.96 7.30 -4.57
CA PHE A 17 -8.38 7.05 -3.20
C PHE A 17 -8.59 8.38 -2.47
N ASP A 18 -9.56 8.39 -1.55
CA ASP A 18 -9.92 9.57 -0.76
C ASP A 18 -8.90 9.76 0.39
N ILE A 19 -8.12 10.84 0.35
CA ILE A 19 -7.06 11.14 1.31
C ILE A 19 -7.63 12.06 2.38
N LYS A 20 -7.69 11.57 3.62
CA LYS A 20 -8.13 12.35 4.79
C LYS A 20 -6.94 12.94 5.54
N GLU A 21 -7.20 13.99 6.32
CA GLU A 21 -6.23 14.51 7.29
C GLU A 21 -5.75 13.38 8.22
N GLU A 22 -4.48 13.45 8.64
CA GLU A 22 -3.78 12.44 9.45
C GLU A 22 -3.46 11.08 8.75
N CYS A 23 -3.78 10.87 7.48
CA CYS A 23 -3.34 9.65 6.78
C CYS A 23 -1.86 9.73 6.30
N GLY A 24 -1.15 8.59 6.30
CA GLY A 24 0.20 8.44 5.75
C GLY A 24 0.21 7.79 4.36
N VAL A 25 1.10 8.23 3.48
CA VAL A 25 1.23 7.75 2.09
C VAL A 25 2.67 7.31 1.83
N PHE A 26 2.84 6.14 1.22
CA PHE A 26 4.14 5.62 0.81
C PHE A 26 4.01 4.88 -0.52
N GLY A 27 5.02 5.01 -1.40
CA GLY A 27 5.01 4.37 -2.72
C GLY A 27 6.41 4.03 -3.19
N VAL A 28 6.53 2.92 -3.92
CA VAL A 28 7.77 2.44 -4.52
C VAL A 28 7.49 2.14 -5.99
N TYR A 29 8.44 2.49 -6.85
CA TYR A 29 8.35 2.24 -8.29
C TYR A 29 9.60 1.53 -8.80
N GLY A 30 9.41 0.56 -9.70
CA GLY A 30 10.52 -0.07 -10.42
C GLY A 30 11.38 -1.01 -9.58
N HIS A 31 10.84 -1.57 -8.49
CA HIS A 31 11.57 -2.48 -7.60
C HIS A 31 10.93 -3.88 -7.54
N PRO A 32 11.69 -4.98 -7.59
CA PRO A 32 11.16 -6.34 -7.47
C PRO A 32 10.49 -6.65 -6.12
N GLU A 33 10.71 -5.82 -5.11
CA GLU A 33 10.09 -5.93 -3.78
C GLU A 33 9.27 -4.69 -3.40
N ALA A 34 8.71 -4.00 -4.41
CA ALA A 34 7.96 -2.77 -4.19
C ALA A 34 6.86 -2.94 -3.11
N ALA A 35 6.11 -4.05 -3.13
CA ALA A 35 5.06 -4.34 -2.14
C ALA A 35 5.61 -4.42 -0.70
N ASN A 36 6.71 -5.16 -0.48
CA ASN A 36 7.35 -5.31 0.83
C ASN A 36 7.93 -3.99 1.34
N LEU A 37 8.59 -3.22 0.47
CA LEU A 37 9.12 -1.91 0.83
C LEU A 37 8.00 -0.94 1.20
N THR A 38 6.87 -1.00 0.50
CA THR A 38 5.68 -0.22 0.85
C THR A 38 5.09 -0.63 2.19
N TYR A 39 5.02 -1.93 2.48
CA TYR A 39 4.64 -2.41 3.81
C TYR A 39 5.52 -1.81 4.92
N LEU A 40 6.84 -1.84 4.76
CA LEU A 40 7.78 -1.27 5.74
C LEU A 40 7.61 0.24 5.90
N GLY A 41 7.41 0.96 4.78
CA GLY A 41 7.13 2.39 4.80
C GLY A 41 5.83 2.74 5.52
N LEU A 42 4.76 1.98 5.27
CA LEU A 42 3.48 2.15 5.97
C LEU A 42 3.58 1.81 7.45
N TYR A 43 4.36 0.78 7.80
CA TYR A 43 4.62 0.42 9.20
C TYR A 43 5.32 1.57 9.93
N ALA A 44 6.32 2.19 9.30
CA ALA A 44 6.98 3.38 9.85
C ALA A 44 6.03 4.58 10.02
N LEU A 45 5.02 4.70 9.13
CA LEU A 45 4.00 5.75 9.16
C LEU A 45 2.77 5.42 10.03
N GLN A 46 2.73 4.26 10.70
CA GLN A 46 1.58 3.81 11.49
C GLN A 46 1.14 4.82 12.56
N HIS A 47 2.10 5.61 13.09
CA HIS A 47 1.83 6.66 14.07
C HIS A 47 0.91 7.78 13.57
N ARG A 48 0.65 7.86 12.26
CA ARG A 48 -0.27 8.85 11.66
C ARG A 48 -1.73 8.36 11.69
N GLY A 49 -1.97 7.06 11.68
CA GLY A 49 -3.33 6.54 11.82
C GLY A 49 -3.37 5.03 12.03
N GLN A 50 -4.27 4.54 12.88
CA GLN A 50 -4.32 3.15 13.35
C GLN A 50 -5.57 2.37 12.94
N GLU A 51 -6.42 2.99 12.12
CA GLU A 51 -7.76 2.47 11.82
C GLU A 51 -7.74 1.36 10.76
N GLY A 52 -6.77 1.36 9.84
CA GLY A 52 -6.75 0.46 8.70
C GLY A 52 -5.60 0.74 7.74
N GLY A 53 -5.58 0.11 6.59
CA GLY A 53 -4.56 0.36 5.59
C GLY A 53 -4.75 -0.49 4.35
N GLY A 54 -3.86 -0.30 3.39
CA GLY A 54 -3.75 -1.21 2.26
C GLY A 54 -2.54 -0.93 1.40
N ILE A 55 -2.35 -1.82 0.44
CA ILE A 55 -1.32 -1.76 -0.57
C ILE A 55 -1.99 -2.18 -1.87
N CYS A 56 -1.78 -1.39 -2.92
CA CYS A 56 -2.08 -1.80 -4.29
C CYS A 56 -0.75 -2.07 -4.98
N SER A 57 -0.52 -3.28 -5.49
CA SER A 57 0.68 -3.64 -6.25
C SER A 57 0.35 -4.02 -7.69
N SER A 58 1.34 -3.98 -8.57
CA SER A 58 1.19 -4.45 -9.96
C SER A 58 2.27 -5.47 -10.30
N ASP A 59 2.05 -6.31 -11.31
CA ASP A 59 3.13 -7.06 -11.99
C ASP A 59 3.37 -6.54 -13.43
N GLY A 60 2.74 -5.40 -13.76
CA GLY A 60 2.69 -4.81 -15.09
C GLY A 60 1.60 -5.34 -16.01
N LYS A 61 0.85 -6.35 -15.58
CA LYS A 61 -0.31 -6.92 -16.28
C LYS A 61 -1.57 -6.84 -15.44
N HIS A 62 -1.44 -7.03 -14.14
CA HIS A 62 -2.52 -7.07 -13.17
C HIS A 62 -2.24 -6.10 -12.04
N LEU A 63 -3.31 -5.69 -11.37
CA LEU A 63 -3.27 -4.96 -10.11
C LEU A 63 -3.79 -5.88 -9.01
N LEU A 64 -3.05 -5.97 -7.91
CA LEU A 64 -3.44 -6.64 -6.68
C LEU A 64 -3.74 -5.58 -5.63
N LEU A 65 -4.94 -5.58 -5.07
CA LEU A 65 -5.38 -4.62 -4.07
C LEU A 65 -5.68 -5.33 -2.77
N GLU A 66 -4.90 -5.05 -1.73
CA GLU A 66 -5.14 -5.55 -0.38
C GLU A 66 -5.45 -4.37 0.53
N LYS A 67 -6.63 -4.39 1.15
CA LYS A 67 -7.07 -3.37 2.10
C LYS A 67 -7.83 -3.99 3.26
N SER A 68 -7.63 -3.49 4.46
CA SER A 68 -8.40 -3.92 5.63
C SER A 68 -8.35 -2.89 6.75
N MET A 69 -9.15 -3.11 7.79
CA MET A 69 -9.07 -2.36 9.04
C MET A 69 -8.04 -3.00 9.97
N GLY A 70 -7.47 -2.21 10.89
CA GLY A 70 -6.46 -2.67 11.84
C GLY A 70 -5.05 -2.14 11.56
N LEU A 71 -4.06 -2.69 12.28
CA LEU A 71 -2.67 -2.27 12.17
C LEU A 71 -2.01 -2.86 10.92
N VAL A 72 -1.07 -2.13 10.33
CA VAL A 72 -0.33 -2.52 9.12
C VAL A 72 0.28 -3.92 9.26
N ALA A 73 0.89 -4.26 10.40
CA ALA A 73 1.48 -5.57 10.65
C ALA A 73 0.46 -6.72 10.72
N ASP A 74 -0.80 -6.42 11.04
CA ASP A 74 -1.87 -7.42 11.10
C ASP A 74 -2.54 -7.60 9.72
N ILE A 75 -2.56 -6.53 8.92
CA ILE A 75 -3.20 -6.54 7.60
C ILE A 75 -2.33 -7.28 6.58
N PHE A 76 -1.03 -6.96 6.50
CA PHE A 76 -0.18 -7.51 5.45
C PHE A 76 0.67 -8.66 5.97
N THR A 77 0.52 -9.81 5.33
CA THR A 77 1.28 -11.02 5.59
C THR A 77 1.88 -11.51 4.27
N ASP A 78 2.82 -12.46 4.30
CA ASP A 78 3.42 -13.02 3.08
C ASP A 78 2.39 -13.60 2.09
N LYS A 79 1.19 -13.99 2.58
CA LYS A 79 0.10 -14.50 1.73
C LYS A 79 -0.76 -13.39 1.11
N ARG A 80 -0.59 -12.15 1.56
CA ARG A 80 -1.41 -10.98 1.21
C ARG A 80 -0.57 -9.87 0.56
N LEU A 81 0.61 -10.16 0.03
CA LEU A 81 1.50 -9.21 -0.65
C LEU A 81 2.03 -9.77 -1.96
#